data_AF-A0A497BK41-F1
#
_entry.id   AF-A0A497BK41-F1
#
_cell.length_a   1.000
_cell.length_b   1.000
_cell.length_c   1.000
_cell.angle_alpha   90.00
_cell.angle_beta   90.00
_cell.angle_gamma   90.00
#
_symmetry.space_group_name_H-M   'P 1'
#
loop_
_entity.id
_entity.type
_entity.pdbx_description
1 polymer ?
#
loop_
_entity_poly.entity_id
_entity_poly.type
_entity_poly.pdbx_seq_one_letter_code
_entity_poly.pdbx_strand_id
1 'polypeptide(L)'
;MHQASRSDRVFLLRCWQENGDLADSDRVRWRFLLEEVAPQRGRQGFVALDDLLAFLRQEFGDEARAGNRPLWEPGRPAPSGR
;
A
#
# COMPACT_ATOMS: atom_id res chain seq x y z
N MET A 1 29.07 10.23 9.58
CA MET A 1 28.04 10.32 8.53
C MET A 1 27.48 8.93 8.29
N HIS A 2 26.34 8.58 8.89
CA HIS A 2 25.59 7.38 8.52
C HIS A 2 24.17 7.83 8.17
N GLN A 3 24.01 8.33 6.96
CA GLN A 3 22.69 8.47 6.38
C GLN A 3 22.27 7.03 6.03
N ALA A 4 21.49 6.42 6.91
CA ALA A 4 20.84 5.15 6.60
C ALA A 4 19.97 5.41 5.38
N SER A 5 20.41 4.92 4.22
CA SER A 5 19.62 4.92 2.99
C SER A 5 18.36 4.13 3.31
N ARG A 6 17.27 4.83 3.65
CA ARG A 6 15.94 4.23 3.79
C ARG A 6 15.70 3.59 2.43
N SER A 7 15.82 2.27 2.36
CA SER A 7 15.68 1.57 1.09
C SER A 7 14.20 1.64 0.74
N ASP A 8 13.84 2.62 -0.08
CA ASP A 8 12.48 2.78 -0.55
C ASP A 8 12.05 1.47 -1.23
N ARG A 9 11.07 0.79 -0.63
CA ARG A 9 10.50 -0.42 -1.20
C ARG A 9 9.40 -0.01 -2.17
N VAL A 10 9.51 -0.47 -3.41
CA VAL A 10 8.56 -0.13 -4.47
C VAL A 10 7.70 -1.35 -4.78
N PHE A 11 6.38 -1.18 -4.70
CA PHE A 11 5.42 -2.23 -5.00
C PHE A 11 4.47 -1.81 -6.12
N LEU A 12 4.10 -2.78 -6.95
CA LEU A 12 3.08 -2.64 -7.97
C LEU A 12 1.88 -3.51 -7.58
N LEU A 13 0.72 -2.86 -7.40
CA LEU A 13 -0.54 -3.54 -7.10
C LEU A 13 -1.36 -3.68 -8.37
N ARG A 14 -1.68 -4.92 -8.74
CA ARG A 14 -2.65 -5.23 -9.80
C ARG A 14 -3.94 -5.74 -9.18
N CYS A 15 -5.06 -5.20 -9.62
CA CYS A 15 -6.40 -5.67 -9.29
C CYS A 15 -7.14 -6.01 -10.58
N TRP A 16 -7.77 -7.18 -10.62
CA TRP A 16 -8.63 -7.56 -11.73
C TRP A 16 -9.81 -8.37 -11.23
N GLN A 17 -10.90 -8.30 -12.00
CA GLN A 17 -12.08 -9.10 -11.77
C GLN A 17 -11.96 -10.38 -12.59
N GLU A 18 -11.99 -11.52 -11.90
CA GLU A 18 -12.18 -12.81 -12.53
C GLU A 18 -13.69 -12.94 -12.81
N ASN A 19 -14.09 -12.71 -14.06
CA ASN A 19 -15.47 -12.94 -14.47
C ASN A 19 -15.74 -14.44 -14.39
N GLY A 20 -16.58 -14.85 -13.43
CA GLY A 20 -17.45 -16.00 -13.64
C GLY A 20 -18.35 -15.72 -14.82
N ASP A 21 -18.74 -16.77 -15.54
CA ASP A 21 -19.67 -16.71 -16.67
C ASP A 21 -20.80 -15.70 -16.40
N LEU A 22 -21.14 -14.85 -17.39
CA LEU A 22 -22.13 -13.76 -17.27
C LEU A 22 -23.51 -14.24 -16.77
N ALA A 23 -23.76 -15.55 -16.77
CA ALA A 23 -24.94 -16.19 -16.21
C ALA A 23 -24.96 -16.24 -14.66
N ASP A 24 -23.83 -16.06 -13.99
CA ASP A 24 -23.68 -16.12 -12.53
C ASP A 24 -23.18 -14.75 -12.02
N SER A 25 -24.04 -13.74 -12.21
CA SER A 25 -23.80 -12.35 -11.79
C SER A 25 -23.57 -12.20 -10.27
N ASP A 26 -23.79 -13.28 -9.51
CA ASP A 26 -23.69 -13.30 -8.05
C ASP A 26 -22.27 -13.57 -7.52
N ARG A 27 -21.29 -13.83 -8.42
CA ARG A 27 -19.94 -14.23 -8.00
C ARG A 27 -18.84 -13.46 -8.74
N VAL A 28 -18.92 -12.13 -8.68
CA VAL A 28 -17.79 -11.26 -9.01
C VAL A 28 -16.62 -11.59 -8.07
N ARG A 29 -15.58 -12.26 -8.58
CA ARG A 29 -14.38 -12.59 -7.80
C ARG A 29 -13.27 -11.60 -8.10
N TRP A 30 -12.97 -10.75 -7.12
CA TRP A 30 -11.81 -9.89 -7.19
C TRP A 30 -10.53 -10.66 -6.90
N ARG A 31 -9.50 -10.40 -7.70
CA ARG A 31 -8.14 -10.91 -7.51
C ARG A 31 -7.18 -9.75 -7.41
N PHE A 32 -6.22 -9.90 -6.51
CA PHE A 32 -5.18 -8.92 -6.27
C PHE A 32 -3.81 -9.58 -6.38
N LEU A 33 -2.85 -8.89 -6.97
CA LEU A 33 -1.45 -9.31 -7.02
C LEU A 33 -0.60 -8.13 -6.62
N LEU A 34 0.23 -8.33 -5.61
CA LEU A 34 1.24 -7.38 -5.19
C LEU A 34 2.60 -7.89 -5.67
N GLU A 35 3.29 -7.07 -6.46
CA GLU A 35 4.63 -7.36 -6.96
C GLU A 35 5.62 -6.37 -6.33
N GLU A 36 6.61 -6.86 -5.60
CA GLU A 36 7.74 -6.05 -5.15
C GLU A 36 8.71 -5.88 -6.31
N VAL A 37 8.98 -4.63 -6.69
CA VAL A 37 9.81 -4.29 -7.85
C VAL A 37 11.28 -4.16 -7.43
N ALA A 38 11.54 -3.67 -6.21
CA ALA A 38 12.86 -3.53 -5.63
C ALA A 38 12.80 -3.40 -4.09
N PRO A 39 13.82 -3.89 -3.36
CA PRO A 39 15.03 -4.56 -3.84
C PRO A 39 14.87 -6.07 -4.11
N GLN A 40 13.81 -6.71 -3.62
CA GLN A 40 13.56 -8.13 -3.87
C GLN A 40 12.36 -8.29 -4.82
N ARG A 41 12.50 -9.16 -5.82
CA ARG A 41 11.38 -9.48 -6.74
C ARG A 41 10.49 -10.56 -6.13
N GLY A 42 9.67 -10.14 -5.17
CA GLY A 42 8.60 -10.95 -4.58
C GLY A 42 7.27 -10.73 -5.31
N ARG A 43 6.43 -11.76 -5.40
CA ARG A 43 5.04 -11.61 -5.84
C ARG A 43 4.12 -12.36 -4.89
N GLN A 44 3.03 -11.71 -4.50
CA GLN A 44 2.05 -12.29 -3.59
C GLN A 44 0.64 -12.03 -4.10
N GLY A 45 -0.14 -13.10 -4.27
CA GLY A 45 -1.53 -13.05 -4.72
C GLY A 45 -2.49 -13.06 -3.54
N PHE A 46 -3.59 -12.33 -3.65
CA PHE A 46 -4.67 -12.27 -2.68
C PHE A 46 -6.03 -12.43 -3.36
N VAL A 47 -6.94 -13.08 -2.66
CA VAL A 47 -8.31 -13.38 -3.15
C VAL A 47 -9.37 -12.54 -2.45
N ALA A 48 -8.99 -11.85 -1.39
CA ALA A 48 -9.80 -10.91 -0.63
C ALA A 48 -9.02 -9.61 -0.41
N LEU A 49 -9.75 -8.49 -0.37
CA LEU A 49 -9.16 -7.17 -0.15
C LEU A 49 -8.62 -7.04 1.28
N ASP A 50 -9.31 -7.60 2.27
CA ASP A 50 -8.90 -7.55 3.67
C ASP A 50 -7.52 -8.19 3.92
N ASP A 51 -7.23 -9.32 3.26
CA ASP A 51 -5.94 -9.99 3.38
C ASP A 51 -4.79 -9.14 2.81
N LEU A 52 -5.03 -8.46 1.67
CA LEU A 52 -4.08 -7.53 1.09
C LEU A 52 -3.83 -6.35 2.04
N LEU A 53 -4.88 -5.78 2.63
CA LEU A 53 -4.75 -4.64 3.54
C LEU A 53 -4.05 -5.04 4.84
N ALA A 54 -4.33 -6.23 5.38
CA ALA A 54 -3.64 -6.77 6.54
C ALA A 54 -2.13 -6.92 6.26
N PHE A 55 -1.78 -7.47 5.08
CA PHE A 55 -0.39 -7.58 4.64
C PHE A 55 0.30 -6.22 4.52
N LEU A 56 -0.32 -5.26 3.83
CA LEU A 56 0.26 -3.91 3.67
C LEU A 56 0.41 -3.20 5.03
N ARG A 57 -0.56 -3.35 5.93
CA ARG A 57 -0.45 -2.79 7.28
C ARG A 57 0.68 -3.42 8.08
N GLN A 58 0.94 -4.71 7.91
CA GLN A 58 2.07 -5.36 8.55
C GLN A 58 3.41 -4.86 7.97
N GLU A 59 3.52 -4.75 6.65
CA GLU A 59 4.76 -4.34 5.98
C GLU A 59 5.10 -2.85 6.19
N PHE A 60 4.09 -1.98 6.28
CA PHE A 60 4.28 -0.52 6.34
C PHE A 60 3.78 0.15 7.63
N GLY A 61 3.04 -0.57 8.48
CA GLY A 61 2.31 0.01 9.61
C GLY A 61 3.15 0.45 10.81
N ASP A 62 4.44 0.15 10.84
CA ASP A 62 5.34 0.66 11.90
C ASP A 62 5.80 2.11 11.63
N GLU A 63 5.83 2.55 10.36
CA GLU A 63 6.25 3.92 10.01
C GLU A 63 5.17 4.98 10.29
N ALA A 64 3.90 4.59 10.37
CA ALA A 64 2.80 5.51 10.70
C ALA A 64 2.85 6.01 12.16
N ARG A 65 3.59 5.33 13.04
CA ARG A 65 3.79 5.75 14.44
C ARG A 65 4.99 6.67 14.65
N ALA A 66 5.93 6.70 13.70
CA ALA A 66 7.13 7.53 13.78
C ALA A 66 7.00 8.79 12.91
N GLY A 67 6.16 9.75 13.34
CA GLY A 67 6.43 11.17 13.08
C GLY A 67 5.77 11.84 11.87
N ASN A 68 4.77 11.26 11.21
CA ASN A 68 4.05 11.95 10.14
C ASN A 68 2.66 12.41 10.58
N ARG A 69 2.62 13.52 11.34
CA ARG A 69 1.39 14.29 11.47
C ARG A 69 1.11 14.93 10.11
N PRO A 70 -0.07 14.69 9.48
CA PRO A 70 -0.33 15.20 8.15
C PRO A 70 -0.22 16.73 8.10
N LEU A 71 0.45 17.25 7.08
CA LEU A 71 0.65 18.70 6.86
C LEU A 71 -0.68 19.47 6.67
N TRP A 72 -1.80 18.78 6.48
CA TRP A 72 -3.10 19.38 6.15
C TRP A 72 -3.99 19.73 7.37
N GLU A 73 -3.50 19.58 8.61
CA GLU A 73 -4.26 20.02 9.80
C GLU A 73 -4.47 21.55 9.84
N PRO A 74 -5.73 22.03 10.02
CA PRO A 74 -6.00 23.44 10.24
C PRO A 74 -5.54 23.84 11.65
N GLY A 75 -4.51 24.70 11.73
CA GLY A 75 -3.99 25.22 12.99
C GLY A 75 -2.49 25.54 13.04
N ARG A 76 -1.74 25.34 11.94
CA ARG A 76 -0.33 25.72 11.90
C ARG A 76 -0.18 27.21 11.59
N PRO A 77 0.57 28.00 12.39
CA PRO A 77 0.96 29.33 11.97
C PRO A 77 1.87 29.24 10.75
N ALA A 78 1.60 30.07 9.73
CA ALA A 78 2.39 30.15 8.51
C ALA A 78 3.87 30.44 8.86
N PRO A 79 4.84 29.84 8.15
CA PRO A 79 6.25 30.15 8.38
C PRO A 79 6.49 31.62 8.06
N SER A 80 6.78 32.42 9.09
CA SER A 80 7.24 33.80 8.93
C SER A 80 8.66 33.74 8.36
N GLY A 81 8.75 33.91 7.03
CA GLY A 81 10.03 34.11 6.35
C GLY A 81 10.70 35.37 6.86
N ARG A 82 11.97 35.25 7.23
CA ARG A 82 12.89 36.38 7.44
C ARG A 82 14.10 36.16 6.54
#